data_AF-A0A6A6P4I6-F1
#
_entry.id   AF-A0A6A6P4I6-F1
#
_cell.length_a   1.000
_cell.length_b   1.000
_cell.length_c   1.000
_cell.angle_alpha   90.00
_cell.angle_beta   90.00
_cell.angle_gamma   90.00
#
_symmetry.space_group_name_H-M   'P 1'
#
loop_
_entity.id
_entity.type
_entity.pdbx_description
1 polymer ?
#
loop_
_entity_poly.entity_id
_entity_poly.type
_entity_poly.pdbx_seq_one_letter_code
_entity_poly.pdbx_strand_id
1 'polypeptide(L)'
;MDTDLIARLYPADGRGDGALAFYAIEQVAENRSRPGISFHHCALTFEEDFDDCRQYRPVLRDLGSTYGTAVTYDDNKRHRRRNFRWILGGHEVLNGIEQIVIEIH
;
A
#
# COMPACT_ATOMS: atom_id res chain seq x y z
N MET A 1 -0.23 -0.52 22.95
CA MET A 1 0.70 -1.48 22.34
C MET A 1 0.47 -1.41 20.85
N ASP A 2 1.36 -0.72 20.14
CA ASP A 2 1.33 -0.60 18.68
C ASP A 2 1.59 -1.99 18.09
N THR A 3 0.58 -2.53 17.40
CA THR A 3 0.59 -3.93 16.94
C THR A 3 0.44 -3.95 15.42
N ASP A 4 1.19 -3.09 14.75
CA ASP A 4 0.98 -2.86 13.33
C ASP A 4 1.72 -3.94 12.52
N LEU A 5 1.04 -4.51 11.53
CA LEU A 5 1.74 -5.24 10.47
C LEU A 5 2.15 -4.21 9.42
N ILE A 6 3.47 -4.05 9.27
CA ILE A 6 4.06 -3.07 8.37
C ILE A 6 4.55 -3.79 7.12
N ALA A 7 4.06 -3.37 5.96
CA ALA A 7 4.63 -3.69 4.66
C ALA A 7 5.28 -2.44 4.09
N ARG A 8 6.53 -2.59 3.65
CA ARG A 8 7.26 -1.52 2.94
C ARG A 8 7.35 -1.92 1.47
N LEU A 9 7.05 -0.97 0.60
CA LEU A 9 7.19 -1.14 -0.83
C LEU A 9 8.22 -0.14 -1.33
N TYR A 10 9.22 -0.64 -2.05
CA TYR A 10 10.26 0.18 -2.67
C TYR A 10 10.06 0.21 -4.18
N PRO A 11 10.20 1.38 -4.82
CA PRO A 11 10.32 1.47 -6.27
C PRO A 11 11.47 0.59 -6.75
N ALA A 12 11.27 -0.19 -7.80
CA ALA A 12 12.39 -0.72 -8.56
C ALA A 12 13.21 0.45 -9.07
N ASP A 13 14.51 0.39 -8.81
CA ASP A 13 15.56 1.20 -9.38
C ASP A 13 15.61 1.00 -10.91
N GLY A 14 14.66 1.64 -11.59
CA GLY A 14 14.52 1.61 -13.04
C GLY A 14 15.46 2.61 -13.69
N ARG A 15 16.59 2.12 -14.22
CA ARG A 15 17.07 2.68 -15.48
C ARG A 15 16.01 2.40 -16.55
N GLY A 16 15.17 3.40 -16.81
CA GLY A 16 14.29 3.45 -17.98
C GLY A 16 12.99 2.66 -17.85
N ASP A 17 11.92 3.27 -18.35
CA ASP A 17 10.67 2.62 -18.76
C ASP A 17 9.62 2.37 -17.67
N GLY A 18 9.28 3.42 -16.92
CA GLY A 18 7.89 3.77 -16.54
C GLY A 18 7.02 2.79 -15.74
N ALA A 19 7.51 1.59 -15.42
CA ALA A 19 6.81 0.58 -14.66
C ALA A 19 7.47 0.45 -13.29
N LEU A 20 6.82 0.98 -12.25
CA LEU A 20 7.20 0.74 -10.87
C LEU A 20 6.96 -0.76 -10.57
N ALA A 21 8.00 -1.57 -10.70
CA ALA A 21 8.00 -2.90 -10.11
C ALA A 21 8.30 -2.73 -8.61
N PHE A 22 7.42 -3.20 -7.73
CA PHE A 22 7.68 -3.16 -6.28
C PHE A 22 8.53 -4.36 -5.89
N TYR A 23 9.81 -4.12 -5.57
CA TYR A 23 10.70 -5.16 -5.05
C TYR A 23 10.53 -5.26 -3.53
N ALA A 24 10.17 -6.46 -3.09
CA ALA A 24 10.06 -6.92 -1.71
C ALA A 24 8.89 -6.36 -0.89
N ILE A 25 7.98 -7.25 -0.49
CA ILE A 25 7.19 -7.09 0.72
C ILE A 25 8.07 -7.61 1.86
N GLU A 26 8.72 -6.72 2.61
CA GLU A 26 9.27 -7.11 3.90
C GLU A 26 8.10 -7.26 4.88
N GLN A 27 7.55 -8.47 4.98
CA GLN A 27 6.53 -8.77 5.96
C GLN A 27 7.20 -8.94 7.33
N VAL A 28 7.17 -7.91 8.17
CA VAL A 28 7.57 -8.04 9.58
C VAL A 28 6.38 -8.59 10.39
N ALA A 29 5.91 -9.78 10.03
CA ALA A 29 4.82 -10.47 10.74
C ALA A 29 5.38 -11.59 11.62
N GLU A 30 5.48 -11.36 12.92
CA GLU A 30 5.38 -12.48 13.86
C GLU A 30 4.00 -13.12 13.71
N ASN A 31 3.97 -14.39 13.29
CA ASN A 31 2.79 -15.21 13.00
C ASN A 31 2.02 -15.55 14.30
N ARG A 32 1.35 -14.55 14.88
CA ARG A 32 0.42 -14.71 16.00
C ARG A 32 -0.94 -14.19 15.55
N SER A 33 -2.00 -14.84 16.03
CA SER A 33 -3.35 -14.26 15.98
C SER A 33 -3.31 -12.87 16.63
N ARG A 34 -3.48 -11.82 15.84
CA ARG A 34 -3.39 -10.42 16.30
C ARG A 34 -4.81 -9.86 16.46
N PRO A 35 -5.27 -9.57 17.69
CA PRO A 35 -6.54 -8.87 17.88
C PRO A 35 -6.42 -7.49 17.23
N GLY A 36 -7.25 -7.23 16.21
CA GLY A 36 -7.16 -6.01 15.40
C GLY A 36 -7.25 -6.30 13.91
N ILE A 37 -6.52 -7.32 13.47
CA ILE A 37 -6.41 -7.65 12.05
C ILE A 37 -7.58 -8.53 11.62
N SER A 38 -8.46 -7.97 10.79
CA SER A 38 -9.54 -8.72 10.13
C SER A 38 -9.00 -9.84 9.23
N PHE A 39 -9.75 -10.95 9.11
CA PHE A 39 -9.37 -12.09 8.26
C PHE A 39 -9.18 -11.71 6.78
N HIS A 40 -10.04 -10.82 6.26
CA HIS A 40 -9.83 -10.12 5.00
C HIS A 40 -9.62 -8.63 5.31
N HIS A 41 -8.37 -8.23 5.58
CA HIS A 41 -8.08 -6.86 6.01
C HIS A 41 -7.94 -5.90 4.82
N CYS A 42 -7.02 -6.23 3.92
CA CYS A 42 -6.76 -5.45 2.72
C CYS A 42 -6.38 -6.36 1.55
N ALA A 43 -6.45 -5.83 0.34
CA ALA A 43 -5.97 -6.49 -0.87
C ALA A 43 -5.09 -5.54 -1.69
N LEU A 44 -4.06 -6.11 -2.31
CA LEU A 44 -3.29 -5.46 -3.37
C LEU A 44 -3.82 -5.94 -4.71
N THR A 45 -4.34 -5.03 -5.53
CA THR A 45 -4.94 -5.30 -6.85
C THR A 45 -4.20 -4.51 -7.94
N PHE A 46 -4.40 -4.92 -9.20
CA PHE A 46 -4.00 -4.14 -10.37
C PHE A 46 -5.27 -3.73 -11.11
N GLU A 47 -5.53 -2.43 -11.23
CA GLU A 47 -6.81 -1.89 -11.71
C GLU A 47 -6.58 -0.88 -12.85
N GLU A 48 -7.50 -0.83 -13.82
CA GLU A 48 -7.39 0.03 -15.02
C GLU A 48 -8.54 1.06 -15.13
N ASP A 49 -9.39 1.18 -14.11
CA ASP A 49 -10.59 2.02 -14.09
C ASP A 49 -10.31 3.47 -13.66
N PHE A 50 -9.24 4.06 -14.20
CA PHE A 50 -8.85 5.44 -13.91
C PHE A 50 -9.04 6.34 -15.13
N ASP A 51 -9.69 7.50 -14.93
CA ASP A 51 -10.02 8.43 -16.03
C ASP A 51 -8.78 9.13 -16.62
N ASP A 52 -7.71 9.24 -15.85
CA ASP A 52 -6.50 9.98 -16.22
C ASP A 52 -5.53 9.17 -17.10
N CYS A 53 -5.54 7.84 -17.00
CA CYS A 53 -4.77 6.98 -17.89
C CYS A 53 -5.43 5.60 -18.05
N ARG A 54 -5.38 5.03 -19.26
CA ARG A 54 -5.84 3.66 -19.54
C ARG A 54 -4.78 2.61 -19.26
N GLN A 55 -4.10 2.71 -18.12
CA GLN A 55 -3.04 1.79 -17.71
C GLN A 55 -3.38 1.14 -16.38
N TYR A 56 -2.97 -0.12 -16.22
CA TYR A 56 -3.08 -0.81 -14.94
C TYR A 56 -2.22 -0.14 -13.89
N ARG A 57 -2.81 0.14 -12.72
CA ARG A 57 -2.11 0.68 -11.56
C ARG A 57 -2.23 -0.29 -10.39
N PRO A 58 -1.16 -0.46 -9.59
CA PRO A 58 -1.25 -1.16 -8.32
C PRO A 58 -2.07 -0.33 -7.33
N VAL A 59 -3.05 -0.97 -6.70
CA VAL A 59 -4.02 -0.35 -5.79
C VAL A 59 -4.09 -1.13 -4.49
N LEU A 60 -3.99 -0.43 -3.36
CA LEU A 60 -4.35 -0.98 -2.06
C LEU A 60 -5.84 -0.74 -1.80
N ARG A 61 -6.56 -1.81 -1.47
CA ARG A 61 -7.95 -1.74 -1.01
C ARG A 61 -8.04 -2.15 0.44
N ASP A 62 -8.63 -1.30 1.27
CA ASP A 62 -9.11 -1.72 2.59
C ASP A 62 -10.46 -2.42 2.43
N LEU A 63 -10.58 -3.66 2.91
CA LEU A 63 -11.74 -4.53 2.68
C LEU A 63 -12.78 -4.44 3.82
N GLY A 64 -12.93 -3.25 4.40
CA GLY A 64 -13.82 -3.04 5.55
C GLY A 64 -13.22 -3.58 6.84
N SER A 65 -11.92 -3.33 7.03
CA SER A 65 -11.21 -3.75 8.22
C SER A 65 -11.80 -3.13 9.49
N THR A 66 -11.67 -3.83 10.62
CA THR A 66 -12.23 -3.38 11.89
C THR A 66 -11.51 -2.11 12.38
N TYR A 67 -10.18 -2.12 12.32
CA TYR A 67 -9.32 -1.06 12.88
C TYR A 67 -8.61 -0.19 11.84
N GLY A 68 -8.74 -0.49 10.55
CA GLY A 68 -8.22 0.35 9.47
C GLY A 68 -6.80 0.04 9.03
N THR A 69 -6.47 0.61 7.88
CA THR A 69 -5.16 0.58 7.25
C THR A 69 -4.63 2.01 7.13
N ALA A 70 -3.34 2.23 7.35
CA ALA A 70 -2.66 3.50 7.06
C ALA A 70 -1.68 3.31 5.89
N VAL A 71 -1.63 4.30 4.99
CA VAL A 71 -0.67 4.35 3.87
C VAL A 71 0.10 5.65 3.99
N THR A 72 1.43 5.56 3.92
CA THR A 72 2.34 6.70 4.05
C THR A 72 3.34 6.70 2.90
N TYR A 73 3.57 7.88 2.32
CA TYR A 73 4.62 8.13 1.34
C TYR A 73 5.72 8.95 2.00
N ASP A 74 6.99 8.56 1.85
CA ASP A 74 8.18 9.31 2.28
C ASP A 74 8.02 10.05 3.62
N ASP A 75 7.85 9.29 4.70
CA ASP A 75 7.73 9.78 6.09
C ASP A 75 6.66 10.87 6.34
N ASN A 76 5.74 11.10 5.40
CA ASN A 76 4.66 12.06 5.56
C ASN A 76 3.64 11.62 6.63
N LYS A 77 2.72 12.53 6.98
CA LYS A 77 1.75 12.28 8.06
C LYS A 77 0.88 11.05 7.77
N ARG A 78 0.81 10.19 8.78
CA ARG A 78 0.03 8.96 8.82
C ARG A 78 -1.44 9.26 9.07
N HIS A 79 -2.32 8.76 8.22
CA HIS A 79 -3.76 8.78 8.47
C HIS A 79 -4.35 7.39 8.27
N ARG A 80 -4.79 6.80 9.37
CA ARG A 80 -5.57 5.56 9.37
C ARG A 80 -6.92 5.78 8.70
N ARG A 81 -7.26 4.91 7.75
CA ARG A 81 -8.49 4.98 6.96
C ARG A 81 -9.10 3.59 6.81
N ARG A 82 -10.36 3.55 6.38
CA ARG A 82 -11.14 2.33 6.13
C ARG A 82 -11.93 2.45 4.83
N ASN A 83 -12.29 1.31 4.24
CA ASN A 83 -13.12 1.22 3.03
C ASN A 83 -12.63 2.12 1.88
N PHE A 84 -11.33 2.10 1.61
CA PHE A 84 -10.73 2.96 0.61
C PHE A 84 -10.10 2.15 -0.53
N ARG A 85 -9.85 2.85 -1.64
CA ARG A 85 -8.96 2.45 -2.73
C ARG A 85 -7.83 3.46 -2.81
N TRP A 86 -6.58 3.00 -2.91
CA TRP A 86 -5.40 3.86 -2.89
C TRP A 86 -4.39 3.45 -3.95
N ILE A 87 -4.05 4.34 -4.86
CA ILE A 87 -3.06 4.08 -5.91
C ILE A 87 -1.67 4.03 -5.27
N LEU A 88 -0.93 2.94 -5.48
CA LEU A 88 0.44 2.79 -4.98
C LEU A 88 1.50 3.11 -6.03
N GLY A 89 1.15 3.17 -7.31
CA GLY A 89 2.11 3.45 -8.38
C GLY A 89 1.43 3.76 -9.72
N GLY A 90 2.22 4.19 -10.70
CA GLY A 90 1.74 4.45 -12.07
C GLY A 90 0.96 5.75 -12.25
N HIS A 91 0.89 6.60 -11.23
CA HIS A 91 0.38 7.97 -11.32
C HIS A 91 1.53 8.96 -11.08
N GLU A 92 1.59 10.04 -11.88
CA GLU A 92 2.64 11.06 -11.79
C GLU A 92 2.82 11.72 -10.41
N VAL A 93 1.79 11.73 -9.57
CA VAL A 93 1.85 12.26 -8.19
C VAL A 93 2.78 11.43 -7.30
N LEU A 94 3.08 10.20 -7.72
CA LEU A 94 3.99 9.28 -7.04
C LEU A 94 5.41 9.32 -7.62
N ASN A 95 5.68 10.20 -8.59
CA ASN A 95 7.02 10.38 -9.12
C ASN A 95 7.93 11.00 -8.05
N GLY A 96 9.06 10.36 -7.79
CA GLY A 96 10.00 10.78 -6.75
C GLY A 96 9.67 10.26 -5.36
N ILE A 97 8.62 9.45 -5.21
CA ILE A 97 8.38 8.71 -3.96
C ILE A 97 9.39 7.59 -3.83
N GLU A 98 10.15 7.57 -2.73
CA GLU A 98 11.19 6.58 -2.47
C GLU A 98 10.68 5.39 -1.64
N GLN A 99 9.67 5.61 -0.81
CA GLN A 99 9.11 4.57 0.06
C GLN A 99 7.60 4.73 0.26
N ILE A 100 6.91 3.59 0.19
CA ILE A 100 5.52 3.47 0.63
C ILE A 100 5.47 2.54 1.83
N VAL A 101 4.89 3.01 2.94
CA VAL A 101 4.68 2.22 4.16
C VAL A 101 3.19 1.98 4.33
N ILE A 102 2.81 0.71 4.42
CA ILE A 102 1.43 0.26 4.69
C ILE A 102 1.40 -0.34 6.09
N GLU A 103 0.56 0.21 6.96
CA GLU A 103 0.39 -0.24 8.34
C GLU A 103 -1.03 -0.78 8.51
N ILE A 104 -1.12 -2.03 8.95
CA ILE A 104 -2.37 -2.76 9.17
C ILE A 104 -2.61 -2.83 10.68
N HIS A 105 -3.78 -2.36 11.14
CA HIS A 105 -4.10 -2.21 12.57
C HIS A 105 -5.17 -3.18 13.09
#